data_AF-A0A073ICQ4-F1
#
_entry.id   AF-A0A073ICQ4-F1
#
_cell.length_a   1.000
_cell.length_b   1.000
_cell.length_c   1.000
_cell.angle_alpha   90.00
_cell.angle_beta   90.00
_cell.angle_gamma   90.00
#
_symmetry.space_group_name_H-M   'P 1'
#
loop_
_entity.id
_entity.type
_entity.pdbx_description
1 polymer ?
#
loop_
_entity_poly.entity_id
_entity_poly.type
_entity_poly.pdbx_seq_one_letter_code
_entity_poly.pdbx_strand_id
1 'polypeptide(L)'
;MPLLCREAAGESGGCAAGADGLIGAVTQTPSGAPTDWALIVAIAGLFLALGIPILGWVVSHFRGVDLEIELRDIASREDLIERYQGRSADAYFAALKRILGFADRIYGTKALSWRAYSTSLTIAYAYPIFAIIFGWVLFNINAPAGIEMFRDTPSLLERFIRLIILIGGWAAAVVIAIKTKSFRDYVVARLFKSVDTSNSRTGFLAKAVRLFFVAVAVAGAIAGVVAVAGAGAIAGAVAAVVAVAGVVAVAVAAVVAIAGAVAGIVAGTGAVAVAAVVAIAGAGAPETTSLILLLYVLLPLLNAAADMISLWVTRHFLSQIVNHRPQLWFIIGQMLLDLILAAACLCLLVVSIISGLTVWEWISPTTLPVVWSDYWADVKTAPQNGVALYIMALTTLVPTIIHLFAGLSAVLTQKSRSLQKVAAELGAQPRDKALPETRISNMKKQIGRATFWGYVGAAVVISGVFAPLIFGVYRWVT
;
A
#
# COMPACT_ATOMS: atom_id res chain seq x y z
N MET A 1 -21.55 14.87 64.88
CA MET A 1 -20.42 15.65 65.45
C MET A 1 -19.68 16.32 64.29
N PRO A 2 -19.89 17.63 64.08
CA PRO A 2 -19.15 18.43 63.11
C PRO A 2 -17.92 19.10 63.77
N LEU A 3 -17.09 19.81 62.99
CA LEU A 3 -15.84 20.56 63.29
C LEU A 3 -14.62 19.84 62.67
N LEU A 4 -13.83 20.40 61.75
CA LEU A 4 -13.39 21.78 61.52
C LEU A 4 -13.07 22.03 60.04
N CYS A 5 -13.64 23.11 59.48
CA CYS A 5 -13.03 23.85 58.39
C CYS A 5 -11.94 24.75 58.96
N ARG A 6 -10.73 24.70 58.38
CA ARG A 6 -9.72 25.74 58.54
C ARG A 6 -9.18 26.10 57.16
N GLU A 7 -9.63 27.25 56.68
CA GLU A 7 -9.01 28.01 55.60
C GLU A 7 -7.56 28.37 56.00
N ALA A 8 -6.64 28.17 55.07
CA ALA A 8 -5.37 28.87 55.04
C ALA A 8 -5.07 29.21 53.58
N ALA A 9 -5.36 30.46 53.23
CA ALA A 9 -4.85 31.10 52.03
C ALA A 9 -3.33 31.25 52.16
N GLY A 10 -2.61 30.87 51.11
CA GLY A 10 -1.16 31.04 50.99
C GLY A 10 -0.78 31.06 49.51
N GLU A 11 -0.68 32.27 48.97
CA GLU A 11 -0.09 32.55 47.66
C GLU A 11 1.41 32.24 47.68
N SER A 12 1.81 31.26 46.88
CA SER A 12 3.14 31.13 46.25
C SER A 12 2.96 30.04 45.19
N GLY A 13 2.98 30.31 43.88
CA GLY A 13 4.18 30.79 43.20
C GLY A 13 4.93 29.59 42.62
N GLY A 14 4.57 29.18 41.40
CA GLY A 14 5.46 28.43 40.50
C GLY A 14 5.33 26.90 40.45
N CYS A 15 5.33 26.40 39.21
CA CYS A 15 5.77 25.06 38.79
C CYS A 15 4.90 23.86 39.15
N ALA A 16 3.97 23.54 38.25
CA ALA A 16 3.89 22.24 37.56
C ALA A 16 2.57 22.18 36.79
N ALA A 17 2.56 22.71 35.56
CA ALA A 17 1.55 22.28 34.59
C ALA A 17 1.86 20.82 34.27
N GLY A 18 1.17 19.91 34.95
CA GLY A 18 1.31 18.47 34.78
C GLY A 18 1.13 18.08 33.31
N ALA A 19 2.04 17.24 32.83
CA ALA A 19 1.97 16.58 31.53
C ALA A 19 0.87 15.50 31.45
N ASP A 20 -0.08 15.49 32.40
CA ASP A 20 -1.23 14.57 32.44
C ASP A 20 -2.35 14.97 31.47
N GLY A 21 -2.18 16.06 30.71
CA GLY A 21 -3.23 16.64 29.86
C GLY A 21 -3.24 16.22 28.39
N LEU A 22 -2.24 15.48 27.90
CA LEU A 22 -2.07 15.23 26.46
C LEU A 22 -2.71 13.93 25.93
N ILE A 23 -3.23 13.06 26.80
CA ILE A 23 -3.94 11.83 26.43
C ILE A 23 -5.46 11.94 26.71
N GLY A 24 -5.92 12.98 27.42
CA GLY A 24 -7.26 13.03 28.02
C GLY A 24 -8.38 13.72 27.22
N ALA A 25 -8.12 14.30 26.05
CA ALA A 25 -9.14 15.03 25.28
C ALA A 25 -9.54 14.29 23.99
N VAL A 26 -9.87 13.01 24.10
CA VAL A 26 -10.68 12.35 23.07
C VAL A 26 -12.09 12.92 23.20
N THR A 27 -12.40 13.91 22.36
CA THR A 27 -13.74 14.49 22.23
C THR A 27 -14.76 13.37 22.12
N GLN A 28 -15.70 13.31 23.07
CA GLN A 28 -16.82 12.36 23.06
C GLN A 28 -17.54 12.47 21.72
N THR A 29 -17.37 11.46 20.87
CA THR A 29 -18.13 11.34 19.64
C THR A 29 -19.61 11.17 19.97
N PRO A 30 -20.52 11.87 19.27
CA PRO A 30 -21.95 11.83 19.57
C PRO A 30 -22.48 10.39 19.49
N SER A 31 -23.20 10.00 20.54
CA SER A 31 -23.62 8.62 20.87
C SER A 31 -24.70 8.02 19.97
N GLY A 32 -24.67 8.29 18.66
CA GLY A 32 -25.71 7.88 17.70
C GLY A 32 -25.20 7.47 16.33
N ALA A 33 -23.89 7.35 16.12
CA ALA A 33 -23.36 6.81 14.87
C ALA A 33 -23.72 5.31 14.76
N PRO A 34 -24.22 4.82 13.61
CA PRO A 34 -24.36 3.38 13.38
C PRO A 34 -23.03 2.73 13.71
N THR A 35 -23.04 1.64 14.50
CA THR A 35 -21.83 1.01 15.05
C THR A 35 -20.70 1.05 14.03
N ASP A 36 -19.66 1.84 14.32
CA ASP A 36 -18.65 2.33 13.36
C ASP A 36 -18.00 1.20 12.55
N TRP A 37 -18.08 -0.02 13.06
CA TRP A 37 -17.65 -1.26 12.42
C TRP A 37 -18.44 -1.76 11.23
N ALA A 38 -19.77 -1.61 11.22
CA ALA A 38 -20.56 -1.96 10.05
C ALA A 38 -20.13 -1.10 8.86
N LEU A 39 -19.76 0.16 9.13
CA LEU A 39 -19.19 1.08 8.15
C LEU A 39 -17.76 0.67 7.75
N ILE A 40 -16.88 0.30 8.69
CA ILE A 40 -15.51 -0.17 8.36
C ILE A 40 -15.54 -1.46 7.53
N VAL A 41 -16.36 -2.44 7.90
CA VAL A 41 -16.54 -3.69 7.13
C VAL A 41 -17.20 -3.41 5.79
N ALA A 42 -18.19 -2.51 5.74
CA ALA A 42 -18.78 -2.09 4.47
C ALA A 42 -17.77 -1.38 3.59
N ILE A 43 -16.89 -0.54 4.14
CA ILE A 43 -15.84 0.19 3.39
C ILE A 43 -14.73 -0.75 2.95
N ALA A 44 -14.26 -1.67 3.80
CA ALA A 44 -13.28 -2.69 3.42
C ALA A 44 -13.87 -3.62 2.34
N GLY A 45 -15.12 -4.03 2.53
CA GLY A 45 -15.90 -4.77 1.54
C GLY A 45 -16.08 -3.97 0.25
N LEU A 46 -16.32 -2.66 0.32
CA LEU A 46 -16.46 -1.76 -0.83
C LEU A 46 -15.12 -1.56 -1.54
N PHE A 47 -14.01 -1.44 -0.81
CA PHE A 47 -12.66 -1.34 -1.39
C PHE A 47 -12.27 -2.64 -2.09
N LEU A 48 -12.57 -3.79 -1.50
CA LEU A 48 -12.38 -5.08 -2.16
C LEU A 48 -13.33 -5.24 -3.36
N ALA A 49 -14.58 -4.78 -3.23
CA ALA A 49 -15.61 -4.93 -4.25
C ALA A 49 -15.50 -3.94 -5.41
N LEU A 50 -14.93 -2.75 -5.20
CA LEU A 50 -14.79 -1.71 -6.21
C LEU A 50 -13.33 -1.55 -6.64
N GLY A 51 -12.40 -1.52 -5.69
CA GLY A 51 -10.97 -1.31 -5.96
C GLY A 51 -10.37 -2.42 -6.82
N ILE A 52 -10.69 -3.68 -6.53
CA ILE A 52 -10.14 -4.80 -7.32
C ILE A 52 -10.74 -4.84 -8.75
N PRO A 53 -12.05 -4.68 -8.96
CA PRO A 53 -12.59 -4.57 -10.32
C PRO A 53 -12.11 -3.35 -11.08
N ILE A 54 -11.94 -2.19 -10.42
CA ILE A 54 -11.37 -1.00 -11.06
C ILE A 54 -9.92 -1.26 -11.47
N LEU A 55 -9.09 -1.82 -10.58
CA LEU A 55 -7.70 -2.13 -10.89
C LEU A 55 -7.61 -3.19 -12.02
N GLY A 56 -8.44 -4.23 -11.95
CA GLY A 56 -8.58 -5.23 -13.00
C GLY A 56 -9.01 -4.63 -14.33
N TRP A 57 -9.95 -3.68 -14.30
CA TRP A 57 -10.42 -2.95 -15.48
C TRP A 57 -9.34 -2.03 -16.06
N VAL A 58 -8.57 -1.32 -15.22
CA VAL A 58 -7.43 -0.52 -15.67
C VAL A 58 -6.38 -1.40 -16.33
N VAL A 59 -6.03 -2.53 -15.71
CA VAL A 59 -5.09 -3.51 -16.28
C VAL A 59 -5.63 -4.10 -17.60
N SER A 60 -6.93 -4.37 -17.68
CA SER A 60 -7.56 -4.88 -18.93
C SER A 60 -7.63 -3.81 -20.01
N HIS A 61 -7.77 -2.53 -19.65
CA HIS A 61 -7.73 -1.41 -20.58
C HIS A 61 -6.38 -1.33 -21.28
N PHE A 62 -5.27 -1.44 -20.55
CA PHE A 62 -3.93 -1.48 -21.15
C PHE A 62 -3.71 -2.70 -22.05
N ARG A 63 -4.30 -3.85 -21.70
CA ARG A 63 -4.32 -5.04 -22.57
C ARG A 63 -5.18 -4.87 -23.82
N GLY A 64 -6.04 -3.86 -23.87
CA GLY A 64 -6.88 -3.59 -25.03
C GLY A 64 -6.08 -3.25 -26.30
N VAL A 65 -4.82 -2.81 -26.17
CA VAL A 65 -3.91 -2.58 -27.30
C VAL A 65 -3.43 -3.92 -27.88
N ASP A 66 -2.90 -4.80 -27.03
CA ASP A 66 -2.43 -6.13 -27.45
C ASP A 66 -3.56 -6.96 -28.05
N LEU A 67 -4.75 -6.91 -27.43
CA LEU A 67 -5.93 -7.62 -27.93
C LEU A 67 -6.36 -7.13 -29.32
N GLU A 68 -6.22 -5.84 -29.59
CA GLU A 68 -6.54 -5.30 -30.91
C GLU A 68 -5.54 -5.78 -31.96
N ILE A 69 -4.26 -5.87 -31.61
CA ILE A 69 -3.22 -6.46 -32.48
C ILE A 69 -3.52 -7.94 -32.72
N GLU A 70 -3.85 -8.71 -31.67
CA GLU A 70 -4.23 -10.14 -31.78
C GLU A 70 -5.51 -10.35 -32.61
N LEU A 71 -6.48 -9.42 -32.58
CA LEU A 71 -7.70 -9.53 -33.40
C LEU A 71 -7.47 -9.14 -34.86
N ARG A 72 -6.48 -8.30 -35.14
CA ARG A 72 -6.09 -7.92 -36.51
C ARG A 72 -5.26 -9.01 -37.18
N ASP A 73 -4.41 -9.68 -36.40
CA ASP A 73 -3.57 -10.76 -36.89
C ASP A 73 -4.42 -12.02 -37.17
N ILE A 74 -4.31 -12.52 -38.40
CA ILE A 74 -5.01 -13.73 -38.85
C ILE A 74 -4.41 -14.96 -38.17
N ALA A 75 -3.09 -14.96 -37.93
CA ALA A 75 -2.38 -16.10 -37.36
C ALA A 75 -2.81 -16.38 -35.91
N SER A 76 -3.14 -15.34 -35.13
CA SER A 76 -3.60 -15.46 -33.74
C SER A 76 -5.07 -15.87 -33.61
N ARG A 77 -5.82 -16.04 -34.70
CA ARG A 77 -7.26 -16.35 -34.61
C ARG A 77 -7.52 -17.71 -33.98
N GLU A 78 -6.76 -18.73 -34.35
CA GLU A 78 -6.93 -20.08 -33.77
C GLU A 78 -6.64 -20.06 -32.27
N ASP A 79 -5.56 -19.38 -31.86
CA ASP A 79 -5.21 -19.17 -30.45
C ASP A 79 -6.31 -18.43 -29.68
N LEU A 80 -6.95 -17.42 -30.29
CA LEU A 80 -8.06 -16.69 -29.66
C LEU A 80 -9.31 -17.56 -29.51
N ILE A 81 -9.65 -18.37 -30.52
CA ILE A 81 -10.78 -19.30 -30.45
C ILE A 81 -10.52 -20.33 -29.36
N GLU A 82 -9.34 -20.95 -29.33
CA GLU A 82 -8.96 -21.92 -28.30
C GLU A 82 -9.00 -21.28 -26.91
N ARG A 83 -8.44 -20.07 -26.77
CA ARG A 83 -8.44 -19.31 -25.51
C ARG A 83 -9.87 -19.04 -25.01
N TYR A 84 -10.82 -18.74 -25.89
CA TYR A 84 -12.19 -18.35 -25.51
C TYR A 84 -13.22 -19.48 -25.51
N GLN A 85 -12.97 -20.58 -26.22
CA GLN A 85 -13.77 -21.82 -26.15
C GLN A 85 -13.21 -22.82 -25.13
N GLY A 86 -11.97 -22.64 -24.69
CA GLY A 86 -11.28 -23.52 -23.77
C GLY A 86 -12.04 -23.76 -22.46
N ARG A 87 -11.73 -24.87 -21.80
CA ARG A 87 -12.40 -25.26 -20.56
C ARG A 87 -12.09 -24.20 -19.49
N SER A 88 -13.06 -23.93 -18.62
CA SER A 88 -12.87 -22.98 -17.51
C SER A 88 -11.66 -23.30 -16.61
N ALA A 89 -11.28 -24.58 -16.52
CA ALA A 89 -10.06 -25.02 -15.84
C ALA A 89 -8.79 -24.48 -16.52
N ASP A 90 -8.71 -24.47 -17.85
CA ASP A 90 -7.55 -23.93 -18.58
C ASP A 90 -7.41 -22.42 -18.36
N ALA A 91 -8.54 -21.70 -18.36
CA ALA A 91 -8.56 -20.27 -18.03
C ALA A 91 -8.05 -20.00 -16.60
N TYR A 92 -8.43 -20.85 -15.63
CA TYR A 92 -7.93 -20.79 -14.26
C TYR A 92 -6.41 -20.97 -14.21
N PHE A 93 -5.86 -22.04 -14.79
CA PHE A 93 -4.42 -22.30 -14.79
C PHE A 93 -3.63 -21.23 -15.55
N ALA A 94 -4.17 -20.72 -16.66
CA ALA A 94 -3.57 -19.61 -17.39
C ALA A 94 -3.52 -18.34 -16.55
N ALA A 95 -4.55 -18.05 -15.76
CA ALA A 95 -4.55 -16.93 -14.82
C ALA A 95 -3.50 -17.11 -13.73
N LEU A 96 -3.42 -18.30 -13.11
CA LEU A 96 -2.38 -18.60 -12.11
C LEU A 96 -0.96 -18.45 -12.68
N LYS A 97 -0.70 -18.95 -13.89
CA LYS A 97 0.59 -18.79 -14.56
C LYS A 97 0.94 -17.31 -14.79
N ARG A 98 -0.04 -16.47 -15.13
CA ARG A 98 0.16 -15.02 -15.27
C ARG A 98 0.49 -14.36 -13.93
N ILE A 99 -0.18 -14.75 -12.85
CA ILE A 99 0.10 -14.23 -11.50
C ILE A 99 1.50 -14.64 -11.06
N LEU A 100 1.87 -15.91 -11.26
CA LEU A 100 3.23 -16.39 -10.97
C LEU A 100 4.27 -15.60 -11.77
N GLY A 101 4.09 -15.42 -13.08
CA GLY A 101 5.00 -14.61 -13.89
C GLY A 101 5.07 -13.14 -13.47
N PHE A 102 3.96 -12.58 -12.98
CA PHE A 102 3.93 -11.24 -12.41
C PHE A 102 4.68 -11.18 -11.07
N ALA A 103 4.46 -12.15 -10.19
CA ALA A 103 5.18 -12.28 -8.92
C ALA A 103 6.69 -12.45 -9.16
N ASP A 104 7.09 -13.25 -10.14
CA ASP A 104 8.50 -13.43 -10.55
C ASP A 104 9.12 -12.10 -11.00
N ARG A 105 8.35 -11.26 -11.70
CA ARG A 105 8.82 -9.94 -12.16
C ARG A 105 9.02 -8.97 -11.00
N ILE A 106 8.12 -8.99 -10.01
CA ILE A 106 8.15 -8.08 -8.86
C ILE A 106 9.15 -8.54 -7.80
N TYR A 107 9.01 -9.77 -7.32
CA TYR A 107 9.77 -10.33 -6.20
C TYR A 107 11.03 -11.09 -6.64
N GLY A 108 11.18 -11.39 -7.93
CA GLY A 108 12.27 -12.22 -8.45
C GLY A 108 11.89 -13.70 -8.57
N THR A 109 12.67 -14.45 -9.34
CA THR A 109 12.40 -15.87 -9.63
C THR A 109 12.49 -16.75 -8.39
N LYS A 110 13.37 -16.43 -7.42
CA LYS A 110 13.46 -17.11 -6.13
C LYS A 110 12.56 -16.41 -5.10
N ALA A 111 11.61 -17.16 -4.53
CA ALA A 111 10.69 -16.60 -3.54
C ALA A 111 11.37 -16.24 -2.21
N LEU A 112 12.35 -17.03 -1.77
CA LEU A 112 13.27 -16.66 -0.69
C LEU A 112 14.52 -16.02 -1.31
N SER A 113 14.47 -14.71 -1.49
CA SER A 113 15.60 -13.94 -2.00
C SER A 113 15.65 -12.56 -1.39
N TRP A 114 16.83 -11.94 -1.40
CA TRP A 114 17.00 -10.57 -0.92
C TRP A 114 16.18 -9.56 -1.73
N ARG A 115 15.95 -9.85 -3.02
CA ARG A 115 15.03 -9.08 -3.86
C ARG A 115 13.59 -9.20 -3.37
N ALA A 116 13.12 -10.42 -3.07
CA ALA A 116 11.77 -10.63 -2.55
C ALA A 116 11.59 -9.88 -1.21
N TYR A 117 12.54 -10.03 -0.28
CA TYR A 117 12.53 -9.29 0.99
C TYR A 117 12.53 -7.78 0.79
N SER A 118 13.41 -7.25 -0.08
CA SER A 118 13.48 -5.82 -0.41
C SER A 118 12.15 -5.30 -0.97
N THR A 119 11.51 -6.06 -1.86
CA THR A 119 10.21 -5.67 -2.40
C THR A 119 9.11 -5.74 -1.34
N SER A 120 9.05 -6.81 -0.54
CA SER A 120 8.12 -6.92 0.59
C SER A 120 8.31 -5.79 1.59
N LEU A 121 9.56 -5.40 1.87
CA LEU A 121 9.89 -4.28 2.76
C LEU A 121 9.41 -2.95 2.18
N THR A 122 9.65 -2.70 0.88
CA THR A 122 9.12 -1.50 0.21
C THR A 122 7.61 -1.39 0.37
N ILE A 123 6.92 -2.51 0.18
CA ILE A 123 5.47 -2.60 0.29
C ILE A 123 5.02 -2.41 1.75
N ALA A 124 5.72 -3.03 2.71
CA ALA A 124 5.49 -2.88 4.15
C ALA A 124 5.65 -1.44 4.63
N TYR A 125 6.58 -0.66 4.07
CA TYR A 125 6.70 0.78 4.33
C TYR A 125 5.55 1.60 3.72
N ALA A 126 4.99 1.16 2.60
CA ALA A 126 3.94 1.89 1.91
C ALA A 126 2.58 1.75 2.61
N TYR A 127 2.28 0.60 3.22
CA TYR A 127 0.97 0.36 3.83
C TYR A 127 0.59 1.30 4.97
N PRO A 128 1.46 1.61 5.96
CA PRO A 128 1.12 2.58 7.00
C PRO A 128 0.78 3.96 6.41
N ILE A 129 1.52 4.39 5.38
CA ILE A 129 1.25 5.67 4.69
C ILE A 129 -0.13 5.63 4.03
N PHE A 130 -0.44 4.54 3.31
CA PHE A 130 -1.76 4.35 2.74
C PHE A 130 -2.85 4.29 3.81
N ALA A 131 -2.62 3.58 4.92
CA ALA A 131 -3.56 3.45 6.03
C ALA A 131 -3.88 4.81 6.65
N ILE A 132 -2.86 5.66 6.85
CA ILE A 132 -3.00 7.03 7.36
C ILE A 132 -3.80 7.89 6.36
N ILE A 133 -3.46 7.84 5.07
CA ILE A 133 -4.17 8.58 4.02
C ILE A 133 -5.63 8.12 3.91
N PHE A 134 -5.88 6.81 3.88
CA PHE A 134 -7.24 6.26 3.81
C PHE A 134 -8.02 6.54 5.09
N GLY A 135 -7.38 6.42 6.25
CA GLY A 135 -7.96 6.75 7.55
C GLY A 135 -8.44 8.20 7.60
N TRP A 136 -7.62 9.11 7.08
CA TRP A 136 -8.01 10.50 6.93
C TRP A 136 -9.14 10.68 5.90
N VAL A 137 -8.98 10.18 4.67
CA VAL A 137 -9.97 10.40 3.60
C VAL A 137 -11.34 9.82 3.95
N LEU A 138 -11.39 8.68 4.61
CA LEU A 138 -12.63 7.96 4.89
C LEU A 138 -13.21 8.37 6.25
N PHE A 139 -12.39 8.43 7.30
CA PHE A 139 -12.85 8.60 8.68
C PHE A 139 -12.43 9.92 9.34
N ASN A 140 -11.69 10.76 8.61
CA ASN A 140 -11.20 12.05 9.09
C ASN A 140 -10.23 11.87 10.28
N ILE A 141 -9.52 10.74 10.31
CA ILE A 141 -8.43 10.49 11.26
C ILE A 141 -7.27 11.40 10.84
N ASN A 142 -7.25 12.60 11.40
CA ASN A 142 -6.31 13.68 11.09
C ASN A 142 -5.06 13.65 11.98
N ALA A 143 -5.16 13.07 13.18
CA ALA A 143 -4.09 12.97 14.16
C ALA A 143 -3.82 11.51 14.61
N PRO A 144 -3.35 10.61 13.73
CA PRO A 144 -3.02 9.25 14.13
C PRO A 144 -1.95 9.25 15.22
N ALA A 145 -2.22 8.55 16.32
CA ALA A 145 -1.38 8.53 17.53
C ALA A 145 -1.11 9.94 18.13
N GLY A 146 -2.07 10.87 18.00
CA GLY A 146 -1.96 12.22 18.54
C GLY A 146 -1.07 13.17 17.72
N ILE A 147 -0.49 12.71 16.62
CA ILE A 147 0.33 13.53 15.73
C ILE A 147 -0.55 14.07 14.61
N GLU A 148 -0.87 15.37 14.63
CA GLU A 148 -1.61 16.04 13.55
C GLU A 148 -0.86 15.95 12.21
N MET A 149 -1.27 15.00 11.37
CA MET A 149 -0.69 14.77 10.04
C MET A 149 -1.50 15.47 8.94
N PHE A 150 -2.80 15.57 9.12
CA PHE A 150 -3.70 16.22 8.17
C PHE A 150 -4.58 17.26 8.87
N ARG A 151 -5.18 18.12 8.06
CA ARG A 151 -6.19 19.05 8.55
C ARG A 151 -7.50 18.33 8.83
N ASP A 152 -8.13 18.66 9.97
CA ASP A 152 -9.50 18.28 10.27
C ASP A 152 -10.44 18.79 9.16
N THR A 153 -11.01 17.86 8.37
CA THR A 153 -11.82 18.18 7.20
C THR A 153 -13.07 17.30 7.17
N PRO A 154 -14.21 17.77 7.71
CA PRO A 154 -15.40 16.93 7.85
C PRO A 154 -15.98 16.50 6.48
N SER A 155 -15.86 17.37 5.46
CA SER A 155 -16.35 17.08 4.11
C SER A 155 -15.56 15.95 3.43
N LEU A 156 -16.24 14.85 3.12
CA LEU A 156 -15.66 13.72 2.37
C LEU A 156 -15.18 14.14 0.98
N LEU A 157 -15.96 14.95 0.27
CA LEU A 157 -15.61 15.43 -1.08
C LEU A 157 -14.33 16.28 -1.04
N GLU A 158 -14.19 17.16 -0.04
CA GLU A 158 -12.98 17.98 0.10
C GLU A 158 -11.75 17.13 0.38
N ARG A 159 -11.86 16.12 1.25
CA ARG A 159 -10.79 15.14 1.50
C ARG A 159 -10.39 14.39 0.22
N PHE A 160 -11.35 13.96 -0.59
CA PHE A 160 -11.07 13.32 -1.88
C PHE A 160 -10.38 14.27 -2.88
N ILE A 161 -10.82 15.53 -2.98
CA ILE A 161 -10.17 16.52 -3.85
C ILE A 161 -8.71 16.73 -3.42
N ARG A 162 -8.48 16.90 -2.11
CA ARG A 162 -7.12 17.02 -1.55
C ARG A 162 -6.27 15.76 -1.79
N LEU A 163 -6.86 14.57 -1.68
CA LEU A 163 -6.19 13.31 -2.03
C LEU A 163 -5.79 13.30 -3.52
N ILE A 164 -6.67 13.71 -4.43
CA ILE A 164 -6.37 13.79 -5.87
C ILE A 164 -5.21 14.77 -6.10
N ILE A 165 -5.21 15.92 -5.43
CA ILE A 165 -4.11 16.89 -5.50
C ILE A 165 -2.81 16.28 -4.97
N LEU A 166 -2.85 15.57 -3.83
CA LEU A 166 -1.69 14.88 -3.24
C LEU A 166 -1.11 13.84 -4.20
N ILE A 167 -1.96 12.97 -4.75
CA ILE A 167 -1.55 11.94 -5.73
C ILE A 167 -1.03 12.59 -7.01
N GLY A 168 -1.68 13.64 -7.50
CA GLY A 168 -1.24 14.40 -8.68
C GLY A 168 0.14 15.05 -8.46
N GLY A 169 0.37 15.63 -7.28
CA GLY A 169 1.65 16.19 -6.88
C GLY A 169 2.75 15.13 -6.80
N TRP A 170 2.47 13.97 -6.20
CA TRP A 170 3.39 12.82 -6.17
C TRP A 170 3.71 12.31 -7.57
N ALA A 171 2.71 12.12 -8.42
CA ALA A 171 2.89 11.67 -9.79
C ALA A 171 3.74 12.67 -10.58
N ALA A 172 3.49 13.97 -10.44
CA ALA A 172 4.29 15.02 -11.06
C ALA A 172 5.75 14.98 -10.56
N ALA A 173 5.96 14.83 -9.24
CA ALA A 173 7.30 14.70 -8.66
C ALA A 173 8.04 13.47 -9.18
N VAL A 174 7.38 12.32 -9.29
CA VAL A 174 7.95 11.08 -9.86
C VAL A 174 8.27 11.27 -11.34
N VAL A 175 7.40 11.91 -12.12
CA VAL A 175 7.67 12.20 -13.54
C VAL A 175 8.87 13.12 -13.67
N ILE A 176 8.99 14.17 -12.84
CA ILE A 176 10.15 15.05 -12.79
C ILE A 176 11.41 14.27 -12.39
N ALA A 177 11.32 13.37 -11.40
CA ALA A 177 12.41 12.51 -10.95
C ALA A 177 12.90 11.56 -12.06
N ILE A 178 11.98 10.87 -12.74
CA ILE A 178 12.32 9.96 -13.85
C ILE A 178 12.89 10.75 -15.03
N LYS A 179 12.29 11.91 -15.33
CA LYS A 179 12.77 12.84 -16.36
C LYS A 179 13.93 13.69 -15.87
N THR A 180 14.50 13.44 -14.69
CA THR A 180 15.52 14.32 -14.11
C THR A 180 16.74 14.41 -14.99
N LYS A 181 17.10 13.40 -15.80
CA LYS A 181 18.17 13.59 -16.79
C LYS A 181 17.81 14.68 -17.82
N SER A 182 16.63 14.62 -18.41
CA SER A 182 16.14 15.61 -19.38
C SER A 182 15.83 16.97 -18.75
N PHE A 183 15.26 16.99 -17.55
CA PHE A 183 15.01 18.21 -16.78
C PHE A 183 16.31 18.85 -16.31
N ARG A 184 17.28 18.06 -15.82
CA ARG A 184 18.64 18.50 -15.48
C ARG A 184 19.32 19.09 -16.70
N ASP A 185 19.30 18.40 -17.84
CA ASP A 185 19.94 18.88 -19.05
C ASP A 185 19.27 20.18 -19.53
N TYR A 186 17.94 20.31 -19.40
CA TYR A 186 17.20 21.55 -19.66
C TYR A 186 17.56 22.69 -18.69
N VAL A 187 17.52 22.45 -17.38
CA VAL A 187 17.78 23.43 -16.31
C VAL A 187 19.25 23.87 -16.34
N VAL A 188 20.19 22.93 -16.50
CA VAL A 188 21.62 23.24 -16.63
C VAL A 188 21.88 24.05 -17.91
N ALA A 189 21.31 23.64 -19.05
CA ALA A 189 21.47 24.38 -20.30
C ALA A 189 20.79 25.77 -20.27
N ARG A 190 19.78 26.00 -19.43
CA ARG A 190 19.07 27.28 -19.33
C ARG A 190 19.65 28.22 -18.29
N LEU A 191 20.01 27.73 -17.11
CA LEU A 191 20.49 28.54 -15.98
C LEU A 191 22.01 28.72 -15.97
N PHE A 192 22.77 27.72 -16.44
CA PHE A 192 24.23 27.73 -16.36
C PHE A 192 24.93 27.98 -17.70
N LYS A 193 24.17 28.29 -18.77
CA LYS A 193 24.74 28.67 -20.08
C LYS A 193 25.73 29.83 -19.98
N SER A 194 25.56 30.70 -18.98
CA SER A 194 26.44 31.84 -18.72
C SER A 194 27.61 31.55 -17.78
N VAL A 195 27.60 30.43 -17.05
CA VAL A 195 28.62 30.08 -16.05
C VAL A 195 29.60 29.02 -16.58
N ASP A 196 29.18 28.23 -17.58
CA ASP A 196 29.98 27.13 -18.17
C ASP A 196 30.88 27.60 -19.33
N THR A 197 31.43 28.83 -19.27
CA THR A 197 32.45 29.32 -20.22
C THR A 197 33.86 28.88 -19.86
N SER A 198 34.07 28.24 -18.71
CA SER A 198 35.38 27.78 -18.24
C SER A 198 35.63 26.31 -18.59
N ASN A 199 36.29 26.07 -19.74
CA ASN A 199 36.63 24.74 -20.29
C ASN A 199 37.51 23.82 -19.41
N SER A 200 37.93 24.22 -18.20
CA SER A 200 39.11 23.61 -17.56
C SER A 200 38.90 22.79 -16.28
N ARG A 201 37.69 22.64 -15.70
CA ARG A 201 37.52 21.77 -14.52
C ARG A 201 36.19 21.00 -14.47
N THR A 202 36.17 19.83 -15.09
CA THR A 202 35.21 18.75 -14.81
C THR A 202 35.49 18.07 -13.45
N GLY A 203 35.59 18.86 -12.39
CA GLY A 203 35.90 18.39 -11.03
C GLY A 203 34.66 17.93 -10.26
N PHE A 204 34.90 17.09 -9.26
CA PHE A 204 33.95 16.58 -8.24
C PHE A 204 32.91 17.62 -7.75
N LEU A 205 33.31 18.90 -7.65
CA LEU A 205 32.47 20.02 -7.24
C LEU A 205 31.26 20.25 -8.17
N ALA A 206 31.43 20.09 -9.49
CA ALA A 206 30.31 20.19 -10.43
C ALA A 206 29.30 19.04 -10.24
N LYS A 207 29.75 17.85 -9.85
CA LYS A 207 28.86 16.72 -9.53
C LYS A 207 28.13 16.95 -8.20
N ALA A 208 28.80 17.49 -7.19
CA ALA A 208 28.21 17.80 -5.88
C ALA A 208 27.16 18.92 -5.96
N VAL A 209 27.47 20.01 -6.66
CA VAL A 209 26.52 21.12 -6.91
C VAL A 209 25.31 20.62 -7.70
N ARG A 210 25.50 19.73 -8.67
CA ARG A 210 24.40 19.09 -9.43
C ARG A 210 23.48 18.23 -8.55
N LEU A 211 24.03 17.46 -7.62
CA LEU A 211 23.25 16.66 -6.66
C LEU A 211 22.46 17.56 -5.69
N PHE A 212 23.08 18.66 -5.23
CA PHE A 212 22.44 19.63 -4.34
C PHE A 212 21.18 20.25 -4.98
N PHE A 213 21.24 20.71 -6.23
CA PHE A 213 20.07 21.31 -6.89
C PHE A 213 18.92 20.32 -7.15
N VAL A 214 19.23 19.06 -7.47
CA VAL A 214 18.19 18.02 -7.57
C VAL A 214 17.51 17.80 -6.23
N ALA A 215 18.31 17.71 -5.16
CA ALA A 215 17.76 17.52 -3.82
C ALA A 215 16.93 18.73 -3.37
N VAL A 216 17.36 19.97 -3.65
CA VAL A 216 16.59 21.19 -3.38
C VAL A 216 15.29 21.25 -4.20
N ALA A 217 15.31 20.87 -5.48
CA ALA A 217 14.12 20.85 -6.32
C ALA A 217 13.10 19.80 -5.86
N VAL A 218 13.57 18.61 -5.48
CA VAL A 218 12.74 17.55 -4.90
C VAL A 218 12.16 18.00 -3.55
N ALA A 219 12.99 18.61 -2.69
CA ALA A 219 12.54 19.14 -1.41
C ALA A 219 11.51 20.26 -1.57
N GLY A 220 11.73 21.19 -2.51
CA GLY A 220 10.79 22.26 -2.83
C GLY A 220 9.46 21.74 -3.37
N ALA A 221 9.49 20.69 -4.20
CA ALA A 221 8.28 20.03 -4.71
C ALA A 221 7.52 19.31 -3.57
N ILE A 222 8.22 18.57 -2.71
CA ILE A 222 7.63 17.91 -1.54
C ILE A 222 7.05 18.95 -0.59
N ALA A 223 7.81 20.00 -0.26
CA ALA A 223 7.36 21.09 0.61
C ALA A 223 6.14 21.82 0.04
N GLY A 224 6.10 22.07 -1.28
CA GLY A 224 4.93 22.64 -1.96
C GLY A 224 3.70 21.75 -1.87
N VAL A 225 3.86 20.43 -2.07
CA VAL A 225 2.76 19.46 -1.93
C VAL A 225 2.27 19.38 -0.49
N VAL A 226 3.17 19.37 0.50
CA VAL A 226 2.83 19.35 1.94
C VAL A 226 2.13 20.65 2.36
N ALA A 227 2.60 21.80 1.87
CA ALA A 227 1.99 23.11 2.12
C ALA A 227 0.58 23.22 1.53
N VAL A 228 0.36 22.70 0.31
CA VAL A 228 -0.97 22.66 -0.34
C VAL A 228 -1.89 21.64 0.34
N ALA A 229 -1.36 20.52 0.86
CA ALA A 229 -2.12 19.54 1.63
C ALA A 229 -2.60 20.08 3.00
N GLY A 230 -2.00 21.18 3.49
CA GLY A 230 -2.44 21.88 4.68
C GLY A 230 -2.03 21.22 6.00
N ALA A 231 -0.81 20.67 6.07
CA ALA A 231 -0.26 20.15 7.32
C ALA A 231 -0.06 21.28 8.34
N GLY A 232 -0.48 21.10 9.60
CA GLY A 232 -0.41 22.10 10.67
C GLY A 232 1.01 22.57 11.02
N ALA A 233 1.14 23.62 11.83
CA ALA A 233 2.40 24.33 12.10
C ALA A 233 3.54 23.46 12.67
N ILE A 234 3.23 22.40 13.44
CA ILE A 234 4.22 21.45 13.99
C ILE A 234 4.66 20.44 12.91
N ALA A 235 3.75 20.02 12.04
CA ALA A 235 4.07 19.23 10.86
C ALA A 235 4.94 20.00 9.86
N GLY A 236 4.89 21.34 9.83
CA GLY A 236 5.81 22.17 9.05
C GLY A 236 7.27 22.13 9.54
N ALA A 237 7.49 22.08 10.86
CA ALA A 237 8.84 22.00 11.45
C ALA A 237 9.41 20.57 11.36
N VAL A 238 8.60 19.55 11.64
CA VAL A 238 8.99 18.15 11.41
C VAL A 238 9.15 17.87 9.92
N ALA A 239 8.30 18.42 9.05
CA ALA A 239 8.49 18.33 7.59
C ALA A 239 9.72 19.09 7.11
N ALA A 240 10.15 20.17 7.76
CA ALA A 240 11.41 20.85 7.44
C ALA A 240 12.63 20.00 7.87
N VAL A 241 12.60 19.39 9.05
CA VAL A 241 13.66 18.48 9.54
C VAL A 241 13.69 17.19 8.72
N VAL A 242 12.53 16.61 8.41
CA VAL A 242 12.36 15.46 7.50
C VAL A 242 12.64 15.84 6.05
N ALA A 243 12.46 17.10 5.63
CA ALA A 243 12.88 17.56 4.31
C ALA A 243 14.40 17.68 4.23
N VAL A 244 15.08 18.12 5.29
CA VAL A 244 16.56 18.17 5.34
C VAL A 244 17.14 16.75 5.44
N ALA A 245 16.61 15.90 6.33
CA ALA A 245 16.98 14.49 6.41
C ALA A 245 16.61 13.72 5.12
N GLY A 246 15.49 14.09 4.50
CA GLY A 246 15.00 13.58 3.22
C GLY A 246 15.83 14.05 2.04
N VAL A 247 16.38 15.27 2.06
CA VAL A 247 17.37 15.77 1.07
C VAL A 247 18.65 14.93 1.14
N VAL A 248 19.12 14.66 2.35
CA VAL A 248 20.31 13.81 2.57
C VAL A 248 20.03 12.37 2.17
N ALA A 249 18.87 11.82 2.54
CA ALA A 249 18.50 10.46 2.21
C ALA A 249 18.11 10.26 0.74
N VAL A 250 17.54 11.27 0.06
CA VAL A 250 17.31 11.29 -1.40
C VAL A 250 18.64 11.41 -2.13
N ALA A 251 19.61 12.17 -1.61
CA ALA A 251 20.96 12.20 -2.17
C ALA A 251 21.65 10.82 -2.04
N VAL A 252 21.52 10.15 -0.89
CA VAL A 252 22.03 8.79 -0.67
C VAL A 252 21.27 7.77 -1.53
N ALA A 253 19.94 7.83 -1.58
CA ALA A 253 19.08 6.97 -2.39
C ALA A 253 19.30 7.18 -3.88
N ALA A 254 19.59 8.39 -4.34
CA ALA A 254 19.94 8.69 -5.73
C ALA A 254 21.30 8.09 -6.10
N VAL A 255 22.27 8.13 -5.17
CA VAL A 255 23.57 7.45 -5.32
C VAL A 255 23.40 5.93 -5.37
N VAL A 256 22.50 5.35 -4.57
CA VAL A 256 22.21 3.90 -4.56
C VAL A 256 21.29 3.47 -5.72
N ALA A 257 20.36 4.30 -6.17
CA ALA A 257 19.45 4.02 -7.28
C ALA A 257 20.17 3.96 -8.64
N ILE A 258 21.30 4.66 -8.78
CA ILE A 258 22.21 4.50 -9.93
C ILE A 258 22.80 3.07 -9.97
N ALA A 259 22.84 2.34 -8.84
CA ALA A 259 23.30 0.96 -8.75
C ALA A 259 22.17 -0.10 -8.83
N GLY A 260 20.88 0.30 -8.81
CA GLY A 260 19.74 -0.61 -8.96
C GLY A 260 18.43 -0.07 -8.38
N ALA A 261 17.38 0.00 -9.22
CA ALA A 261 16.12 0.70 -8.91
C ALA A 261 15.35 0.20 -7.68
N VAL A 262 15.51 -1.08 -7.29
CA VAL A 262 14.81 -1.66 -6.12
C VAL A 262 15.63 -1.49 -4.83
N ALA A 263 16.96 -1.59 -4.92
CA ALA A 263 17.85 -1.39 -3.78
C ALA A 263 17.88 0.08 -3.32
N GLY A 264 17.77 1.03 -4.25
CA GLY A 264 17.71 2.46 -3.94
C GLY A 264 16.46 2.89 -3.17
N ILE A 265 15.31 2.27 -3.43
CA ILE A 265 14.06 2.60 -2.72
C ILE A 265 14.12 2.11 -1.27
N VAL A 266 14.59 0.87 -1.04
CA VAL A 266 14.67 0.31 0.32
C VAL A 266 15.78 0.94 1.15
N ALA A 267 16.97 1.13 0.58
CA ALA A 267 18.05 1.84 1.25
C ALA A 267 17.62 3.30 1.53
N GLY A 268 16.87 3.93 0.62
CA GLY A 268 16.32 5.26 0.79
C GLY A 268 15.28 5.34 1.91
N THR A 269 14.23 4.50 1.89
CA THR A 269 13.17 4.55 2.89
C THR A 269 13.66 4.17 4.28
N GLY A 270 14.51 3.13 4.39
CA GLY A 270 15.15 2.75 5.65
C GLY A 270 16.08 3.84 6.19
N ALA A 271 16.90 4.46 5.33
CA ALA A 271 17.77 5.56 5.75
C ALA A 271 16.98 6.82 6.14
N VAL A 272 15.88 7.14 5.45
CA VAL A 272 14.97 8.23 5.84
C VAL A 272 14.38 7.94 7.23
N ALA A 273 13.87 6.73 7.46
CA ALA A 273 13.26 6.36 8.74
C ALA A 273 14.29 6.46 9.88
N VAL A 274 15.49 5.91 9.69
CA VAL A 274 16.58 5.99 10.69
C VAL A 274 17.04 7.44 10.90
N ALA A 275 17.18 8.24 9.83
CA ALA A 275 17.57 9.64 9.95
C ALA A 275 16.51 10.48 10.68
N ALA A 276 15.22 10.22 10.42
CA ALA A 276 14.12 10.86 11.13
C ALA A 276 14.13 10.49 12.62
N VAL A 277 14.35 9.21 12.95
CA VAL A 277 14.51 8.75 14.33
C VAL A 277 15.67 9.48 15.02
N VAL A 278 16.85 9.53 14.40
CA VAL A 278 18.03 10.19 14.98
C VAL A 278 17.79 11.69 15.18
N ALA A 279 17.13 12.36 14.23
CA ALA A 279 16.81 13.77 14.33
C ALA A 279 15.81 14.07 15.46
N ILE A 280 14.77 13.24 15.62
CA ILE A 280 13.74 13.41 16.65
C ILE A 280 14.28 13.03 18.04
N ALA A 281 15.12 11.99 18.11
CA ALA A 281 15.82 11.62 19.34
C ALA A 281 16.70 12.78 19.84
N GLY A 282 17.43 13.43 18.92
CA GLY A 282 18.25 14.60 19.23
C GLY A 282 17.45 15.83 19.68
N ALA A 283 16.14 15.87 19.39
CA ALA A 283 15.24 16.95 19.80
C ALA A 283 14.60 16.73 21.19
N GLY A 284 14.94 15.64 21.90
CA GLY A 284 14.47 15.40 23.26
C GLY A 284 13.02 14.90 23.37
N ALA A 285 12.49 14.28 22.32
CA ALA A 285 11.15 13.67 22.31
C ALA A 285 11.22 12.13 22.26
N PRO A 286 11.58 11.46 23.38
CA PRO A 286 11.84 10.02 23.40
C PRO A 286 10.60 9.18 23.06
N GLU A 287 9.41 9.61 23.49
CA GLU A 287 8.13 8.92 23.20
C GLU A 287 7.80 8.93 21.71
N THR A 288 7.92 10.09 21.05
CA THR A 288 7.73 10.19 19.60
C THR A 288 8.78 9.38 18.84
N THR A 289 10.02 9.39 19.33
CA THR A 289 11.13 8.62 18.74
C THR A 289 10.86 7.12 18.79
N SER A 290 10.44 6.59 19.95
CA SER A 290 10.16 5.17 20.11
C SER A 290 8.95 4.73 19.31
N LEU A 291 7.91 5.57 19.21
CA LEU A 291 6.75 5.32 18.35
C LEU A 291 7.17 5.22 16.88
N ILE A 292 8.04 6.12 16.42
CA ILE A 292 8.54 6.10 15.04
C ILE A 292 9.42 4.87 14.79
N LEU A 293 10.30 4.52 15.73
CA LEU A 293 11.09 3.29 15.65
C LEU A 293 10.20 2.05 15.55
N LEU A 294 9.16 1.96 16.36
CA LEU A 294 8.22 0.85 16.32
C LEU A 294 7.49 0.80 14.98
N LEU A 295 6.80 1.88 14.60
CA LEU A 295 5.88 1.90 13.46
C LEU A 295 6.58 1.92 12.11
N TYR A 296 7.73 2.59 12.01
CA TYR A 296 8.42 2.79 10.74
C TYR A 296 9.71 1.99 10.63
N VAL A 297 10.24 1.37 11.68
CA VAL A 297 11.46 0.54 11.55
C VAL A 297 11.15 -0.91 11.88
N LEU A 298 10.80 -1.21 13.12
CA LEU A 298 10.64 -2.59 13.58
C LEU A 298 9.48 -3.29 12.85
N LEU A 299 8.34 -2.62 12.77
CA LEU A 299 7.11 -3.22 12.26
C LEU A 299 7.19 -3.53 10.75
N PRO A 300 7.66 -2.62 9.88
CA PRO A 300 7.86 -2.94 8.46
C PRO A 300 8.88 -4.08 8.24
N LEU A 301 9.93 -4.18 9.07
CA LEU A 301 10.93 -5.25 8.97
C LEU A 301 10.33 -6.62 9.29
N LEU A 302 9.57 -6.72 10.41
CA LEU A 302 8.89 -7.95 10.80
C LEU A 302 7.80 -8.32 9.78
N ASN A 303 7.02 -7.34 9.33
CA ASN A 303 5.98 -7.57 8.33
C ASN A 303 6.56 -8.04 6.99
N ALA A 304 7.67 -7.44 6.53
CA ALA A 304 8.35 -7.86 5.30
C ALA A 304 8.87 -9.30 5.38
N ALA A 305 9.33 -9.74 6.55
CA ALA A 305 9.75 -11.12 6.77
C ALA A 305 8.55 -12.08 6.71
N ALA A 306 7.45 -11.75 7.38
CA ALA A 306 6.20 -12.52 7.33
C ALA A 306 5.64 -12.61 5.90
N ASP A 307 5.60 -11.49 5.18
CA ASP A 307 5.16 -11.42 3.78
C ASP A 307 6.06 -12.26 2.86
N MET A 308 7.38 -12.25 3.06
CA MET A 308 8.29 -13.08 2.27
C MET A 308 8.04 -14.57 2.50
N ILE A 309 7.81 -14.99 3.75
CA ILE A 309 7.49 -16.39 4.08
C ILE A 309 6.14 -16.77 3.46
N SER A 310 5.11 -15.93 3.62
CA SER A 310 3.80 -16.13 3.00
C SER A 310 3.92 -16.27 1.47
N LEU A 311 4.64 -15.35 0.81
CA LEU A 311 4.88 -15.41 -0.63
C LEU A 311 5.62 -16.69 -1.07
N TRP A 312 6.59 -17.16 -0.29
CA TRP A 312 7.28 -18.42 -0.56
C TRP A 312 6.32 -19.60 -0.54
N VAL A 313 5.49 -19.69 0.51
CA VAL A 313 4.47 -20.73 0.66
C VAL A 313 3.46 -20.67 -0.50
N THR A 314 2.86 -19.50 -0.75
CA THR A 314 1.85 -19.33 -1.80
C THR A 314 2.42 -19.65 -3.19
N ARG A 315 3.64 -19.19 -3.50
CA ARG A 315 4.28 -19.51 -4.79
C ARG A 315 4.58 -20.99 -4.94
N HIS A 316 4.96 -21.66 -3.85
CA HIS A 316 5.17 -23.10 -3.86
C HIS A 316 3.88 -23.83 -4.23
N PHE A 317 2.76 -23.53 -3.58
CA PHE A 317 1.47 -24.15 -3.89
C PHE A 317 0.98 -23.80 -5.30
N LEU A 318 1.01 -22.53 -5.69
CA LEU A 318 0.59 -22.12 -7.03
C LEU A 318 1.40 -22.80 -8.12
N SER A 319 2.72 -22.98 -7.92
CA SER A 319 3.57 -23.75 -8.83
C SER A 319 3.14 -25.21 -8.91
N GLN A 320 2.85 -25.85 -7.77
CA GLN A 320 2.32 -27.21 -7.75
C GLN A 320 0.99 -27.33 -8.49
N ILE A 321 0.04 -26.40 -8.28
CA ILE A 321 -1.26 -26.38 -8.95
C ILE A 321 -1.09 -26.24 -10.46
N VAL A 322 -0.24 -25.31 -10.91
CA VAL A 322 -0.03 -25.05 -12.33
C VAL A 322 0.63 -26.25 -13.03
N ASN A 323 1.59 -26.92 -12.37
CA ASN A 323 2.33 -28.03 -12.97
C ASN A 323 1.53 -29.34 -12.98
N HIS A 324 0.74 -29.63 -11.95
CA HIS A 324 0.03 -30.91 -11.82
C HIS A 324 -1.43 -30.85 -12.30
N ARG A 325 -1.99 -29.64 -12.48
CA ARG A 325 -3.40 -29.40 -12.85
C ARG A 325 -4.39 -30.28 -12.06
N PRO A 326 -4.38 -30.22 -10.73
CA PRO A 326 -5.17 -31.12 -9.90
C PRO A 326 -6.68 -30.84 -10.00
N GLN A 327 -7.49 -31.78 -9.51
CA GLN A 327 -8.95 -31.65 -9.48
C GLN A 327 -9.40 -30.50 -8.55
N LEU A 328 -10.62 -30.00 -8.75
CA LEU A 328 -11.18 -28.84 -8.03
C LEU A 328 -11.10 -28.98 -6.50
N TRP A 329 -11.39 -30.16 -5.94
CA TRP A 329 -11.34 -30.38 -4.48
C TRP A 329 -9.94 -30.18 -3.90
N PHE A 330 -8.91 -30.59 -4.64
CA PHE A 330 -7.53 -30.38 -4.22
C PHE A 330 -7.13 -28.90 -4.32
N ILE A 331 -7.63 -28.18 -5.33
CA ILE A 331 -7.46 -26.73 -5.43
C ILE A 331 -8.09 -26.03 -4.22
N ILE A 332 -9.31 -26.41 -3.84
CA ILE A 332 -10.00 -25.89 -2.64
C ILE A 332 -9.19 -26.21 -1.38
N GLY A 333 -8.71 -27.45 -1.23
CA GLY A 333 -7.88 -27.85 -0.10
C GLY A 333 -6.59 -27.04 0.01
N GLN A 334 -5.89 -26.79 -1.10
CA GLN A 334 -4.69 -25.95 -1.11
C GLN A 334 -5.00 -24.47 -0.81
N MET A 335 -6.14 -23.95 -1.27
CA MET A 335 -6.58 -22.59 -0.93
C MET A 335 -6.88 -22.45 0.56
N LEU A 336 -7.50 -23.45 1.18
CA LEU A 336 -7.72 -23.47 2.64
C LEU A 336 -6.39 -23.55 3.39
N LEU A 337 -5.44 -24.37 2.91
CA LEU A 337 -4.12 -24.48 3.50
C LEU A 337 -3.32 -23.17 3.40
N ASP A 338 -3.36 -22.49 2.25
CA ASP A 338 -2.76 -21.16 2.08
C ASP A 338 -3.34 -20.14 3.06
N LEU A 339 -4.67 -20.13 3.25
CA LEU A 339 -5.33 -19.27 4.23
C LEU A 339 -4.91 -19.57 5.67
N ILE A 340 -4.81 -20.86 6.04
CA ILE A 340 -4.32 -21.27 7.37
C ILE A 340 -2.87 -20.81 7.58
N LEU A 341 -2.02 -20.95 6.57
CA LEU A 341 -0.63 -20.53 6.66
C LEU A 341 -0.48 -19.01 6.69
N ALA A 342 -1.32 -18.27 5.97
CA ALA A 342 -1.40 -16.81 6.08
C ALA A 342 -1.82 -16.38 7.50
N ALA A 343 -2.83 -17.05 8.09
CA ALA A 343 -3.23 -16.80 9.48
C ALA A 343 -2.12 -17.15 10.48
N ALA A 344 -1.37 -18.23 10.24
CA ALA A 344 -0.22 -18.59 11.07
C ALA A 344 0.91 -17.54 10.97
N CYS A 345 1.21 -17.03 9.77
CA CYS A 345 2.17 -15.94 9.56
C CYS A 345 1.75 -14.65 10.28
N LEU A 346 0.46 -14.33 10.23
CA LEU A 346 -0.10 -13.20 10.96
C LEU A 346 0.02 -13.39 12.48
N CYS A 347 -0.30 -14.58 13.00
CA CYS A 347 -0.13 -14.90 14.42
C CYS A 347 1.33 -14.75 14.84
N LEU A 348 2.27 -15.28 14.05
CA LEU A 348 3.70 -15.13 14.28
C LEU A 348 4.13 -13.66 14.31
N LEU A 349 3.61 -12.84 13.39
CA LEU A 349 3.89 -11.40 13.34
C LEU A 349 3.41 -10.70 14.62
N VAL A 350 2.16 -10.95 15.04
CA VAL A 350 1.59 -10.37 16.27
C VAL A 350 2.40 -10.80 17.50
N VAL A 351 2.71 -12.09 17.63
CA VAL A 351 3.55 -12.61 18.72
C VAL A 351 4.93 -11.96 18.71
N SER A 352 5.53 -11.76 17.53
CA SER A 352 6.83 -11.09 17.40
C SER A 352 6.77 -9.62 17.84
N ILE A 353 5.70 -8.91 17.50
CA ILE A 353 5.49 -7.52 17.92
C ILE A 353 5.30 -7.44 19.44
N ILE A 354 4.43 -8.27 20.02
CA ILE A 354 4.20 -8.32 21.47
C ILE A 354 5.50 -8.65 22.19
N SER A 355 6.23 -9.69 21.75
CA SER A 355 7.51 -10.07 22.35
C SER A 355 8.54 -8.94 22.26
N GLY A 356 8.59 -8.22 21.13
CA GLY A 356 9.45 -7.06 20.96
C GLY A 356 9.11 -5.92 21.93
N LEU A 357 7.82 -5.63 22.12
CA LEU A 357 7.35 -4.63 23.08
C LEU A 357 7.63 -5.03 24.52
N THR A 358 7.41 -6.30 24.89
CA THR A 358 7.73 -6.80 26.24
C THR A 358 9.22 -6.73 26.54
N VAL A 359 10.08 -7.09 25.58
CA VAL A 359 11.54 -6.95 25.72
C VAL A 359 11.93 -5.47 25.82
N TRP A 360 11.29 -4.59 25.04
CA TRP A 360 11.51 -3.15 25.13
C TRP A 360 11.13 -2.60 26.50
N GLU A 361 9.96 -2.95 27.02
CA GLU A 361 9.48 -2.57 28.35
C GLU A 361 10.47 -2.98 29.44
N TRP A 362 11.04 -4.19 29.31
CA TRP A 362 12.05 -4.69 30.25
C TRP A 362 13.36 -3.89 30.19
N ILE A 363 13.82 -3.48 29.00
CA ILE A 363 15.09 -2.75 28.80
C ILE A 363 14.93 -1.26 29.15
N SER A 364 13.83 -0.64 28.74
CA SER A 364 13.61 0.79 28.82
C SER A 364 12.11 1.11 28.97
N PRO A 365 11.54 0.93 30.18
CA PRO A 365 10.11 1.16 30.42
C PRO A 365 9.72 2.63 30.19
N THR A 366 10.64 3.57 30.44
CA THR A 366 10.41 5.01 30.25
C THR A 366 10.34 5.45 28.78
N THR A 367 10.77 4.60 27.84
CA THR A 367 10.69 4.90 26.41
C THR A 367 9.71 4.01 25.67
N LEU A 368 8.99 3.14 26.39
CA LEU A 368 8.02 2.24 25.78
C LEU A 368 6.92 3.08 25.10
N PRO A 369 6.77 3.00 23.76
CA PRO A 369 5.84 3.87 23.05
C PRO A 369 4.38 3.53 23.35
N VAL A 370 4.10 2.25 23.57
CA VAL A 370 2.76 1.72 23.79
C VAL A 370 2.87 0.49 24.69
N VAL A 371 2.11 0.49 25.79
CA VAL A 371 1.84 -0.71 26.57
C VAL A 371 0.81 -1.53 25.82
N TRP A 372 1.22 -2.68 25.27
CA TRP A 372 0.37 -3.47 24.37
C TRP A 372 -0.92 -3.97 25.04
N SER A 373 -0.90 -4.23 26.35
CA SER A 373 -2.08 -4.67 27.11
C SER A 373 -3.13 -3.57 27.19
N ASP A 374 -2.70 -2.33 27.40
CA ASP A 374 -3.57 -1.16 27.52
C ASP A 374 -4.15 -0.82 26.15
N TYR A 375 -3.31 -0.82 25.12
CA TYR A 375 -3.78 -0.70 23.74
C TYR A 375 -4.80 -1.77 23.39
N TRP A 376 -4.60 -3.03 23.82
CA TRP A 376 -5.58 -4.09 23.55
C TRP A 376 -6.87 -3.93 24.35
N ALA A 377 -6.79 -3.43 25.59
CA ALA A 377 -7.97 -3.07 26.38
C ALA A 377 -8.75 -1.93 25.72
N ASP A 378 -8.05 -0.92 25.20
CA ASP A 378 -8.63 0.19 24.44
C ASP A 378 -9.26 -0.28 23.13
N VAL A 379 -8.64 -1.22 22.42
CA VAL A 379 -9.23 -1.83 21.23
C VAL A 379 -10.47 -2.65 21.59
N LYS A 380 -10.52 -3.32 22.74
CA LYS A 380 -11.73 -4.04 23.18
C LYS A 380 -12.89 -3.10 23.51
N THR A 381 -12.61 -1.95 24.11
CA THR A 381 -13.64 -0.96 24.48
C THR A 381 -14.05 -0.10 23.29
N ALA A 382 -13.10 0.26 22.44
CA ALA A 382 -13.24 1.13 21.28
C ALA A 382 -12.49 0.54 20.08
N PRO A 383 -13.06 -0.46 19.38
CA PRO A 383 -12.30 -1.20 18.38
C PRO A 383 -11.88 -0.38 17.15
N GLN A 384 -12.45 0.81 16.91
CA GLN A 384 -11.91 1.79 15.95
C GLN A 384 -10.45 2.18 16.22
N ASN A 385 -9.97 2.09 17.46
CA ASN A 385 -8.58 2.35 17.81
C ASN A 385 -7.64 1.28 17.23
N GLY A 386 -8.18 0.11 16.86
CA GLY A 386 -7.43 -1.01 16.29
C GLY A 386 -7.25 -0.96 14.77
N VAL A 387 -7.78 0.05 14.06
CA VAL A 387 -7.80 0.12 12.58
C VAL A 387 -6.43 -0.12 11.95
N ALA A 388 -5.37 0.45 12.52
CA ALA A 388 -4.00 0.25 12.03
C ALA A 388 -3.57 -1.23 12.10
N LEU A 389 -3.87 -1.91 13.21
CA LEU A 389 -3.60 -3.34 13.40
C LEU A 389 -4.42 -4.19 12.43
N TYR A 390 -5.69 -3.87 12.22
CA TYR A 390 -6.54 -4.61 11.28
C TYR A 390 -6.10 -4.42 9.83
N ILE A 391 -5.71 -3.21 9.43
CA ILE A 391 -5.18 -2.96 8.08
C ILE A 391 -3.89 -3.74 7.88
N MET A 392 -2.99 -3.73 8.85
CA MET A 392 -1.76 -4.52 8.81
C MET A 392 -2.05 -6.02 8.71
N ALA A 393 -2.96 -6.55 9.53
CA ALA A 393 -3.41 -7.93 9.44
C ALA A 393 -4.07 -8.26 8.09
N LEU A 394 -4.81 -7.32 7.51
CA LEU A 394 -5.41 -7.48 6.19
C LEU A 394 -4.33 -7.53 5.11
N THR A 395 -3.21 -6.81 5.26
CA THR A 395 -2.13 -6.78 4.26
C THR A 395 -1.46 -8.14 4.09
N THR A 396 -1.33 -8.93 5.16
CA THR A 396 -0.80 -10.30 5.08
C THR A 396 -1.75 -11.26 4.34
N LEU A 397 -3.02 -10.90 4.18
CA LEU A 397 -4.01 -11.65 3.38
C LEU A 397 -4.08 -11.21 1.92
N VAL A 398 -3.44 -10.09 1.55
CA VAL A 398 -3.49 -9.55 0.19
C VAL A 398 -2.99 -10.54 -0.86
N PRO A 399 -1.86 -11.26 -0.69
CA PRO A 399 -1.43 -12.26 -1.66
C PRO A 399 -2.48 -13.34 -1.90
N THR A 400 -3.11 -13.82 -0.81
CA THR A 400 -4.18 -14.83 -0.84
C THR A 400 -5.39 -14.30 -1.63
N ILE A 401 -5.88 -13.12 -1.29
CA ILE A 401 -7.01 -12.47 -1.97
C ILE A 401 -6.73 -12.28 -3.46
N ILE A 402 -5.53 -11.82 -3.84
CA ILE A 402 -5.15 -11.59 -5.23
C ILE A 402 -5.23 -12.87 -6.06
N HIS A 403 -4.72 -14.01 -5.54
CA HIS A 403 -4.77 -15.25 -6.31
C HIS A 403 -6.19 -15.80 -6.42
N LEU A 404 -6.98 -15.71 -5.34
CA LEU A 404 -8.39 -16.13 -5.33
C LEU A 404 -9.16 -15.35 -6.37
N PHE A 405 -8.97 -14.03 -6.37
CA PHE A 405 -9.63 -13.12 -7.27
C PHE A 405 -9.27 -13.39 -8.73
N ALA A 406 -7.98 -13.52 -9.03
CA ALA A 406 -7.53 -13.72 -10.40
C ALA A 406 -7.91 -15.11 -10.95
N GLY A 407 -7.84 -16.16 -10.14
CA GLY A 407 -8.33 -17.50 -10.52
C GLY A 407 -9.84 -17.52 -10.77
N LEU A 408 -10.62 -17.00 -9.82
CA LEU A 408 -12.08 -17.01 -9.91
C LEU A 408 -12.60 -16.09 -11.03
N SER A 409 -12.02 -14.90 -11.19
CA SER A 409 -12.41 -13.99 -12.26
C SER A 409 -12.13 -14.57 -13.65
N ALA A 410 -11.05 -15.33 -13.83
CA ALA A 410 -10.78 -16.02 -15.09
C ALA A 410 -11.84 -17.09 -15.39
N VAL A 411 -12.23 -17.89 -14.39
CA VAL A 411 -13.30 -18.90 -14.52
C VAL A 411 -14.63 -18.24 -14.88
N LEU A 412 -15.01 -17.17 -14.17
CA LEU A 412 -16.27 -16.47 -14.39
C LEU A 412 -16.29 -15.75 -15.75
N THR A 413 -15.17 -15.16 -16.16
CA THR A 413 -15.01 -14.56 -17.49
C THR A 413 -15.20 -15.61 -18.58
N GLN A 414 -14.59 -16.79 -18.43
CA GLN A 414 -14.69 -17.88 -19.42
C GLN A 414 -16.12 -18.42 -19.57
N LYS A 415 -16.90 -18.42 -18.48
CA LYS A 415 -18.31 -18.82 -18.49
C LYS A 415 -19.26 -17.75 -19.06
N SER A 416 -18.76 -16.56 -19.41
CA SER A 416 -19.59 -15.49 -19.94
C SER A 416 -20.12 -15.82 -21.33
N ARG A 417 -21.44 -15.72 -21.51
CA ARG A 417 -22.10 -15.88 -22.82
C ARG A 417 -21.54 -14.93 -23.87
N SER A 418 -21.09 -13.73 -23.47
CA SER A 418 -20.50 -12.75 -24.38
C SER A 418 -19.18 -13.26 -24.97
N LEU A 419 -18.35 -13.93 -24.16
CA LEU A 419 -17.08 -14.46 -24.64
C LEU A 419 -17.28 -15.64 -25.58
N GLN A 420 -18.27 -16.51 -25.27
CA GLN A 420 -18.67 -17.61 -26.15
C GLN A 420 -19.18 -17.13 -27.51
N LYS A 421 -19.94 -16.02 -27.54
CA LYS A 421 -20.38 -15.38 -28.79
C LYS A 421 -19.20 -14.90 -29.62
N VAL A 422 -18.24 -14.20 -29.00
CA VAL A 422 -17.02 -13.75 -29.71
C VAL A 422 -16.25 -14.93 -30.30
N ALA A 423 -16.10 -16.01 -29.54
CA ALA A 423 -15.40 -17.20 -30.02
C ALA A 423 -16.12 -17.89 -31.19
N ALA A 424 -17.46 -17.97 -31.14
CA ALA A 424 -18.26 -18.47 -32.25
C ALA A 424 -18.17 -17.57 -33.49
N GLU A 425 -18.21 -16.24 -33.31
CA GLU A 425 -18.04 -15.27 -34.39
C GLU A 425 -16.65 -15.31 -35.03
N LEU A 426 -15.60 -15.58 -34.25
CA LEU A 426 -14.25 -15.80 -34.75
C LEU A 426 -14.17 -17.10 -35.56
N GLY A 427 -14.77 -18.19 -35.06
CA GLY A 427 -14.79 -19.49 -35.74
C GLY A 427 -15.62 -19.52 -37.02
N ALA A 428 -16.67 -18.69 -37.12
CA ALA A 428 -17.50 -18.59 -38.31
C ALA A 428 -16.87 -17.77 -39.45
N GLN A 429 -15.76 -17.07 -39.20
CA GLN A 429 -15.14 -16.20 -40.20
C GLN A 429 -14.13 -16.94 -41.09
N PRO A 430 -14.11 -16.67 -42.41
CA PRO A 430 -13.13 -17.25 -43.33
C PRO A 430 -11.70 -17.02 -42.87
N ARG A 431 -10.89 -18.08 -42.86
CA ARG A 431 -9.51 -18.07 -42.33
C ARG A 431 -8.57 -17.13 -43.08
N ASP A 432 -8.89 -16.81 -44.32
CA ASP A 432 -8.10 -15.97 -45.24
C ASP A 432 -8.48 -14.48 -45.20
N LYS A 433 -9.54 -14.11 -44.47
CA LYS A 433 -10.05 -12.74 -44.47
C LYS A 433 -9.83 -12.04 -43.14
N ALA A 434 -9.25 -10.84 -43.21
CA ALA A 434 -9.12 -9.95 -42.05
C ALA A 434 -10.52 -9.53 -41.53
N LEU A 435 -10.60 -9.33 -40.22
CA LEU A 435 -11.79 -8.81 -39.55
C LEU A 435 -12.02 -7.34 -39.93
N PRO A 436 -13.25 -6.93 -40.27
CA PRO A 436 -13.58 -5.51 -40.40
C PRO A 436 -13.37 -4.76 -39.08
N GLU A 437 -12.87 -3.53 -39.13
CA GLU A 437 -12.62 -2.65 -37.97
C GLU A 437 -13.81 -2.56 -37.01
N THR A 438 -15.02 -2.45 -37.58
CA THR A 438 -16.26 -2.37 -36.80
C THR A 438 -16.50 -3.63 -35.98
N ARG A 439 -16.15 -4.81 -36.52
CA ARG A 439 -16.23 -6.08 -35.79
C ARG A 439 -15.15 -6.17 -34.72
N ILE A 440 -13.91 -5.75 -35.00
CA ILE A 440 -12.82 -5.72 -34.00
C ILE A 440 -13.22 -4.86 -32.80
N SER A 441 -13.72 -3.65 -33.05
CA SER A 441 -14.20 -2.74 -32.00
C SER A 441 -15.35 -3.35 -31.18
N ASN A 442 -16.30 -4.02 -31.84
CA ASN A 442 -17.41 -4.68 -31.15
C ASN A 442 -16.93 -5.87 -30.31
N MET A 443 -16.05 -6.72 -30.84
CA MET A 443 -15.45 -7.85 -30.11
C MET A 443 -14.66 -7.37 -28.90
N LYS A 444 -13.85 -6.32 -29.04
CA LYS A 444 -13.10 -5.69 -27.93
C LYS A 444 -14.04 -5.21 -26.82
N LYS A 445 -15.15 -4.55 -27.16
CA LYS A 445 -16.18 -4.15 -26.18
C LYS A 445 -16.84 -5.36 -25.50
N GLN A 446 -17.14 -6.43 -26.24
CA GLN A 446 -17.75 -7.63 -25.68
C GLN A 446 -16.80 -8.37 -24.73
N ILE A 447 -15.52 -8.53 -25.12
CA ILE A 447 -14.48 -9.11 -24.27
C ILE A 447 -14.28 -8.26 -23.01
N GLY A 448 -14.15 -6.93 -23.17
CA GLY A 448 -14.00 -6.02 -22.04
C GLY A 448 -15.16 -6.10 -21.04
N ARG A 449 -16.41 -6.16 -21.54
CA ARG A 449 -17.60 -6.37 -20.69
C ARG A 449 -17.58 -7.73 -20.00
N ALA A 450 -17.23 -8.81 -20.71
CA ALA A 450 -17.14 -10.15 -20.12
C ALA A 450 -16.11 -10.20 -19.00
N THR A 451 -14.93 -9.62 -19.22
CA THR A 451 -13.86 -9.52 -18.22
C THR A 451 -14.29 -8.66 -17.02
N PHE A 452 -14.93 -7.51 -17.25
CA PHE A 452 -15.45 -6.66 -16.17
C PHE A 452 -16.46 -7.42 -15.28
N TRP A 453 -17.43 -8.11 -15.88
CA TRP A 453 -18.40 -8.90 -15.12
C TRP A 453 -17.76 -10.10 -14.42
N GLY A 454 -16.73 -10.69 -15.00
CA GLY A 454 -15.92 -11.72 -14.33
C GLY A 454 -15.23 -11.19 -13.07
N TYR A 455 -14.69 -9.97 -13.11
CA TYR A 455 -14.13 -9.29 -11.95
C TYR A 455 -15.17 -8.96 -10.88
N VAL A 456 -16.32 -8.40 -11.27
CA VAL A 456 -17.42 -8.11 -10.34
C VAL A 456 -17.91 -9.39 -9.67
N GLY A 457 -18.14 -10.46 -10.44
CA GLY A 457 -18.58 -11.74 -9.89
C GLY A 457 -17.55 -12.33 -8.92
N ALA A 458 -16.25 -12.26 -9.23
CA ALA A 458 -15.21 -12.74 -8.34
C ALA A 458 -15.14 -11.94 -7.03
N ALA A 459 -15.25 -10.61 -7.12
CA ALA A 459 -15.31 -9.72 -5.97
C ALA A 459 -16.50 -10.07 -5.06
N VAL A 460 -17.70 -10.24 -5.62
CA VAL A 460 -18.91 -10.58 -4.84
C VAL A 460 -18.74 -11.90 -4.09
N VAL A 461 -18.23 -12.94 -4.77
CA VAL A 461 -18.02 -14.25 -4.14
C VAL A 461 -16.96 -14.17 -3.04
N ILE A 462 -15.83 -13.50 -3.29
CA ILE A 462 -14.77 -13.36 -2.28
C ILE A 462 -15.27 -12.57 -1.09
N SER A 463 -15.94 -11.43 -1.30
CA SER A 463 -16.54 -10.66 -0.21
C SER A 463 -17.56 -11.49 0.58
N GLY A 464 -18.38 -12.29 -0.10
CA GLY A 464 -19.34 -13.18 0.55
C GLY A 464 -18.69 -14.27 1.42
N VAL A 465 -17.48 -14.73 1.07
CA VAL A 465 -16.72 -15.72 1.85
C VAL A 465 -15.94 -15.06 2.99
N PHE A 466 -15.27 -13.94 2.75
CA PHE A 466 -14.40 -13.30 3.73
C PHE A 466 -15.16 -12.44 4.74
N ALA A 467 -16.28 -11.81 4.37
CA ALA A 467 -17.03 -10.95 5.30
C ALA A 467 -17.53 -11.71 6.54
N PRO A 468 -18.12 -12.92 6.43
CA PRO A 468 -18.50 -13.72 7.60
C PRO A 468 -17.30 -14.14 8.46
N LEU A 469 -16.16 -14.47 7.84
CA LEU A 469 -14.94 -14.84 8.56
C LEU A 469 -14.39 -13.67 9.38
N ILE A 470 -14.29 -12.50 8.75
CA ILE A 470 -13.87 -11.25 9.42
C ILE A 470 -14.84 -10.91 10.55
N PHE A 471 -16.15 -11.02 10.30
CA PHE A 471 -17.17 -10.78 11.32
C PHE A 471 -17.09 -11.78 12.48
N GLY A 472 -16.81 -13.05 12.20
CA GLY A 472 -16.63 -14.09 13.21
C GLY A 472 -15.40 -13.85 14.09
N VAL A 473 -14.26 -13.50 13.49
CA VAL A 473 -13.04 -13.11 14.23
C VAL A 473 -13.33 -11.88 15.10
N TYR A 474 -14.00 -10.88 14.56
CA TYR A 474 -14.42 -9.70 15.30
C TYR A 474 -15.27 -10.08 16.53
N ARG A 475 -16.34 -10.87 16.34
CA ARG A 475 -17.23 -11.35 17.40
C ARG A 475 -16.54 -12.18 18.48
N TRP A 476 -15.40 -12.79 18.16
CA TRP A 476 -14.62 -13.56 19.11
C TRP A 476 -13.64 -12.68 19.91
N VAL A 477 -13.16 -11.59 19.31
CA VAL A 477 -12.24 -10.63 19.93
C VAL A 477 -12.98 -9.65 20.86
N THR A 478 -14.19 -9.23 20.48
CA THR A 478 -15.09 -8.38 21.28
C THR A 478 -16.01 -9.22 22.16
#